data_AF-A0A420YY24-F1
#
_entry.id   AF-A0A420YY24-F1
#
_cell.length_a   1.000
_cell.length_b   1.000
_cell.length_c   1.000
_cell.angle_alpha   90.00
_cell.angle_beta   90.00
_cell.angle_gamma   90.00
#
_symmetry.space_group_name_H-M   'P 1'
#
loop_
_entity.id
_entity.type
_entity.pdbx_description
1 polymer ?
#
loop_
_entity_poly.entity_id
_entity_poly.type
_entity_poly.pdbx_seq_one_letter_code
_entity_poly.pdbx_strand_id
1 'polypeptide(L)'
;MKLRINKLISDAGLGSRREVDDLIRRGRVRINGKRADLGDMVGVQDVVLFDDMDLPVKELIQEHFALEKVVKHEQAKDNKVRTKDRASERAESQRLQHASKSAALRKTSKNNPINKAKARSLEVDLLEEPKEHKPQRHSGTRGGQRR
;
A
#
# COMPACT_ATOMS: atom_id res chain seq x y z
N MET A 1 19.87 14.12 -13.32
CA MET A 1 18.87 13.29 -14.03
C MET A 1 19.60 12.54 -15.12
N LYS A 2 19.49 11.21 -15.13
CA LYS A 2 20.12 10.34 -16.14
C LYS A 2 19.07 9.35 -16.64
N LEU A 3 19.08 9.09 -17.95
CA LEU A 3 18.15 8.17 -18.60
C LEU A 3 18.96 7.12 -19.37
N ARG A 4 18.47 5.88 -19.48
CA ARG A 4 19.13 4.90 -20.35
C ARG A 4 18.98 5.31 -21.80
N ILE A 5 20.05 5.17 -22.59
CA ILE A 5 20.06 5.52 -24.02
C ILE A 5 18.92 4.84 -24.79
N ASN A 6 18.65 3.57 -24.49
CA ASN A 6 17.61 2.79 -25.15
C ASN A 6 16.22 3.40 -24.93
N LYS A 7 15.98 3.94 -23.73
CA LYS A 7 14.72 4.61 -23.37
C LYS A 7 14.64 5.99 -24.03
N LEU A 8 15.72 6.75 -24.01
CA LEU A 8 15.80 8.07 -24.64
C LEU A 8 15.42 8.02 -26.14
N ILE A 9 16.03 7.11 -26.89
CA ILE A 9 15.80 7.00 -28.34
C ILE A 9 14.37 6.49 -28.63
N SER A 10 13.84 5.58 -27.81
CA SER A 10 12.44 5.16 -27.95
C SER A 10 11.45 6.26 -27.63
N ASP A 11 11.73 7.10 -26.62
CA ASP A 11 10.88 8.23 -26.27
C ASP A 11 10.93 9.33 -27.34
N ALA A 12 12.06 9.44 -28.05
CA ALA A 12 12.19 10.28 -29.25
C ALA A 12 11.39 9.76 -30.47
N GLY A 13 10.75 8.58 -30.37
CA GLY A 13 9.95 8.01 -31.45
C GLY A 13 10.74 7.37 -32.59
N LEU A 14 12.06 7.19 -32.43
CA LEU A 14 12.94 6.64 -33.47
C LEU A 14 12.88 5.11 -33.60
N GLY A 15 12.17 4.44 -32.70
CA GLY A 15 11.96 3.00 -32.76
C GLY A 15 11.50 2.41 -31.43
N SER A 16 11.03 1.17 -31.49
CA SER A 16 10.78 0.37 -30.30
C SER A 16 12.08 0.12 -29.54
N ARG A 17 11.99 -0.17 -28.24
CA ARG A 17 13.18 -0.46 -27.43
C ARG A 17 14.06 -1.58 -28.02
N ARG A 18 13.44 -2.59 -28.64
CA ARG A 18 14.16 -3.71 -29.26
C ARG A 18 14.90 -3.29 -30.53
N GLU A 19 14.27 -2.49 -31.38
CA GLU A 19 14.93 -1.94 -32.58
C GLU A 19 16.10 -1.05 -32.19
N VAL A 20 15.91 -0.21 -31.17
CA VAL A 20 16.97 0.65 -30.62
C VAL A 20 18.15 -0.17 -30.10
N ASP A 21 17.90 -1.27 -29.38
CA ASP A 21 18.97 -2.17 -28.93
C ASP A 21 19.79 -2.71 -30.11
N ASP A 22 19.12 -3.11 -31.20
CA ASP A 22 19.80 -3.61 -32.39
C ASP A 22 20.57 -2.50 -33.14
N LEU A 23 20.06 -1.27 -33.14
CA LEU A 23 20.75 -0.10 -33.71
C LEU A 23 22.01 0.26 -32.91
N ILE A 24 21.95 0.15 -31.58
CA ILE A 24 23.10 0.32 -30.69
C ILE A 24 24.14 -0.78 -30.94
N ARG A 25 23.72 -2.05 -31.03
CA ARG A 25 24.63 -3.18 -31.36
C ARG A 25 25.33 -3.00 -32.71
N ARG A 26 24.63 -2.44 -33.70
CA ARG A 26 25.20 -2.11 -35.01
C ARG A 26 26.15 -0.89 -34.96
N GLY A 27 26.20 -0.18 -33.83
CA GLY A 27 27.05 0.98 -33.62
C GLY A 27 26.59 2.24 -34.35
N ARG A 28 25.28 2.37 -34.61
CA ARG A 28 24.66 3.53 -35.27
C ARG A 28 24.39 4.69 -34.30
N VAL A 29 24.61 4.47 -33.01
CA VAL A 29 24.40 5.45 -31.93
C VAL A 29 25.75 5.86 -31.36
N ARG A 30 25.94 7.17 -31.20
CA ARG A 30 27.15 7.75 -30.61
C ARG A 30 26.78 8.67 -29.45
N ILE A 31 27.51 8.58 -28.35
CA ILE A 31 27.40 9.46 -27.19
C ILE A 31 28.72 10.21 -27.06
N ASN A 32 28.68 11.54 -27.13
CA ASN A 32 29.86 12.41 -27.04
C ASN A 32 30.99 11.96 -28.00
N GLY A 33 30.61 11.53 -29.21
CA GLY A 33 31.52 11.05 -30.26
C GLY A 33 31.99 9.59 -30.14
N LYS A 34 31.72 8.90 -29.03
CA LYS A 34 32.05 7.47 -28.83
C LYS A 34 30.86 6.59 -29.19
N ARG A 35 31.09 5.35 -29.65
CA ARG A 35 30.00 4.38 -29.86
C ARG A 35 29.31 4.09 -28.52
N ALA A 36 27.99 4.11 -28.53
CA ALA A 36 27.19 3.79 -27.35
C ALA A 36 27.14 2.28 -27.13
N ASP A 37 27.12 1.86 -25.87
CA ASP A 37 26.90 0.48 -25.46
C ASP A 37 25.49 0.28 -24.89
N LEU A 38 25.05 -0.99 -24.90
CA LEU A 38 23.77 -1.36 -24.32
C LEU A 38 23.77 -1.07 -22.83
N GLY A 39 22.91 -0.13 -22.43
CA GLY A 39 22.71 0.20 -21.04
C GLY A 39 23.40 1.47 -20.58
N ASP A 40 24.10 2.18 -21.47
CA ASP A 40 24.65 3.49 -21.19
C ASP A 40 23.59 4.47 -20.69
N MET A 41 24.03 5.33 -19.78
CA MET A 41 23.20 6.37 -19.19
C MET A 41 23.59 7.73 -19.75
N VAL A 42 22.59 8.46 -20.25
CA VAL A 42 22.72 9.78 -20.85
C VAL A 42 22.16 10.82 -19.90
N GLY A 43 22.92 11.90 -19.68
CA GLY A 43 22.51 13.09 -18.96
C GLY A 43 22.11 14.24 -19.90
N VAL A 44 21.54 15.30 -19.33
CA VAL A 44 21.10 16.51 -20.05
C VAL A 44 22.21 17.29 -20.75
N GLN A 45 23.48 17.02 -20.42
CA GLN A 45 24.64 17.68 -21.01
C GLN A 45 25.31 16.83 -22.10
N ASP A 46 24.91 15.56 -22.24
CA ASP A 46 25.50 14.66 -23.22
C ASP A 46 24.90 14.91 -24.60
N VAL A 47 25.74 14.79 -25.62
CA VAL A 47 25.34 14.88 -27.03
C VAL A 47 25.17 13.46 -27.57
N VAL A 48 23.96 13.14 -28.02
CA VAL A 48 23.64 11.85 -28.62
C VAL A 48 23.41 12.05 -30.12
N LEU A 49 24.20 11.36 -30.92
CA LEU A 49 24.01 11.26 -32.36
C LEU A 49 23.42 9.90 -32.71
N PHE A 50 22.35 9.92 -33.49
CA PHE A 50 21.71 8.75 -34.06
C PHE A 50 21.76 8.88 -35.59
N ASP A 51 22.43 7.97 -36.29
CA ASP A 51 22.57 8.05 -37.76
C ASP A 51 23.02 9.43 -38.25
N ASP A 52 23.98 10.03 -37.56
CA ASP A 52 24.51 11.38 -37.81
C ASP A 52 23.52 12.54 -37.61
N MET A 53 22.36 12.27 -37.00
CA MET A 53 21.40 13.28 -36.54
C MET A 53 21.54 13.53 -35.03
N ASP A 54 21.63 14.81 -34.65
CA ASP A 54 21.66 15.23 -33.25
C ASP A 54 20.27 15.11 -32.62
N LEU A 55 20.19 14.44 -31.47
CA LEU A 55 18.95 14.34 -30.71
C LEU A 55 18.86 15.44 -29.63
N PRO A 56 17.67 16.05 -29.43
CA PRO A 56 17.44 17.04 -28.37
C PRO A 56 17.35 16.36 -27.00
N VAL A 57 18.48 15.89 -26.48
CA VAL A 57 18.59 15.12 -25.22
C VAL A 57 17.97 15.87 -24.04
N LYS A 58 18.17 17.19 -23.97
CA LYS A 58 17.70 18.02 -22.86
C LYS A 58 16.18 18.01 -22.72
N GLU A 59 15.46 18.17 -23.84
CA GLU A 59 13.99 18.21 -23.88
C GLU A 59 13.41 16.83 -23.56
N LEU A 60 13.91 15.80 -24.23
CA LEU A 60 13.46 14.41 -24.04
C LEU A 60 13.60 13.95 -22.58
N ILE A 61 14.74 14.26 -21.94
CA ILE A 61 14.94 13.91 -20.53
C ILE A 61 13.95 14.65 -19.64
N GLN A 62 13.74 15.95 -19.87
CA GLN A 62 12.81 16.75 -19.07
C GLN A 62 11.37 16.26 -19.21
N GLU A 63 10.93 15.98 -20.44
CA GLU A 63 9.61 15.44 -20.74
C GLU A 63 9.40 14.08 -20.08
N HIS A 64 10.38 13.18 -20.18
CA HIS A 64 10.32 11.87 -19.53
C HIS A 64 10.08 12.00 -18.02
N PHE A 65 10.89 12.81 -17.33
CA PHE A 65 10.73 13.00 -15.89
C PHE A 65 9.43 13.72 -15.51
N ALA A 66 8.96 14.64 -16.36
CA ALA A 66 7.66 15.30 -16.17
C ALA A 66 6.51 14.30 -16.29
N LEU A 67 6.52 13.45 -17.32
CA LEU A 67 5.52 12.41 -17.53
C LEU A 67 5.54 11.38 -16.40
N GLU A 68 6.71 10.92 -15.97
CA GLU A 68 6.83 10.01 -14.82
C GLU A 68 6.23 10.62 -13.54
N LYS A 69 6.41 11.93 -13.32
CA LYS A 69 5.84 12.61 -12.16
C LYS A 69 4.32 12.66 -12.22
N VAL A 70 3.75 12.94 -13.39
CA VAL A 70 2.29 12.95 -13.60
C VAL A 70 1.71 11.56 -13.38
N VAL A 71 2.28 10.55 -14.02
CA VAL A 71 1.84 9.15 -13.91
C VAL A 71 1.90 8.68 -12.45
N LYS A 72 2.98 8.98 -11.72
CA LYS A 72 3.06 8.64 -10.29
C LYS A 72 1.97 9.31 -9.47
N HIS A 73 1.64 10.56 -9.76
CA HIS A 73 0.61 11.29 -9.04
C HIS A 73 -0.80 10.75 -9.35
N GLU A 74 -1.08 10.36 -10.59
CA GLU A 74 -2.32 9.70 -10.99
C GLU A 74 -2.45 8.32 -10.34
N GLN A 75 -1.41 7.49 -10.44
CA GLN A 75 -1.37 6.18 -9.77
C GLN A 75 -1.56 6.31 -8.25
N ALA A 76 -1.01 7.33 -7.61
CA ALA A 76 -1.21 7.58 -6.18
C ALA A 76 -2.64 7.98 -5.82
N LYS A 77 -3.40 8.60 -6.73
CA LYS A 77 -4.83 8.87 -6.54
C LYS A 77 -5.65 7.59 -6.64
N ASP A 78 -5.35 6.75 -7.63
CA ASP A 78 -6.09 5.51 -7.90
C ASP A 78 -5.83 4.44 -6.84
N ASN A 79 -4.57 4.30 -6.38
CA ASN A 79 -4.20 3.40 -5.28
C ASN A 79 -4.70 3.88 -3.91
N LYS A 80 -5.29 5.08 -3.82
CA LYS A 80 -5.95 5.51 -2.60
C LYS A 80 -7.28 4.79 -2.52
N VAL A 81 -7.25 3.54 -2.02
CA VAL A 81 -8.45 2.82 -1.59
C VAL A 81 -9.23 3.76 -0.69
N ARG A 82 -10.32 4.34 -1.21
CA ARG A 82 -11.30 5.05 -0.41
C ARG A 82 -12.06 3.98 0.35
N THR A 83 -11.51 3.52 1.47
CA THR A 83 -12.30 2.74 2.41
C THR A 83 -13.48 3.63 2.79
N LYS A 84 -14.68 3.13 2.51
CA LYS A 84 -15.90 3.94 2.49
C LYS A 84 -16.20 4.58 3.84
N ASP A 85 -15.55 4.16 4.92
CA ASP A 85 -15.72 4.76 6.22
C ASP A 85 -14.38 4.88 6.95
N ARG A 86 -13.64 5.96 6.70
CA ARG A 86 -12.55 6.39 7.61
C ARG A 86 -13.05 6.60 9.06
N ALA A 87 -14.37 6.67 9.25
CA ALA A 87 -15.06 6.61 10.52
C ALA A 87 -15.10 5.18 11.10
N SER A 88 -15.38 4.16 10.30
CA SER A 88 -15.40 2.76 10.74
C SER A 88 -14.00 2.26 11.10
N GLU A 89 -12.99 2.57 10.28
CA GLU A 89 -11.59 2.22 10.59
C GLU A 89 -11.10 2.89 11.88
N ARG A 90 -11.48 4.16 12.11
CA ARG A 90 -11.19 4.86 13.37
C ARG A 90 -11.94 4.23 14.54
N ALA A 91 -13.19 3.81 14.35
CA ALA A 91 -13.96 3.15 15.39
C ALA A 91 -13.39 1.77 15.74
N GLU A 92 -12.98 0.98 14.75
CA GLU A 92 -12.37 -0.33 14.94
C GLU A 92 -10.99 -0.22 15.60
N SER A 93 -10.14 0.70 15.14
CA SER A 93 -8.85 0.96 15.78
C SER A 93 -9.00 1.41 17.22
N GLN A 94 -9.89 2.37 17.52
CA GLN A 94 -10.19 2.76 18.91
C GLN A 94 -10.69 1.57 19.73
N ARG A 95 -11.62 0.76 19.21
CA ARG A 95 -12.11 -0.45 19.89
C ARG A 95 -10.98 -1.41 20.22
N LEU A 96 -10.07 -1.68 19.30
CA LEU A 96 -8.92 -2.58 19.53
C LEU A 96 -7.95 -2.01 20.58
N GLN A 97 -7.67 -0.71 20.53
CA GLN A 97 -6.80 -0.04 21.51
C GLN A 97 -7.40 -0.08 22.92
N HIS A 98 -8.71 0.10 23.05
CA HIS A 98 -9.42 0.07 24.33
C HIS A 98 -9.82 -1.34 24.78
N ALA A 99 -9.86 -2.31 23.87
CA ALA A 99 -10.20 -3.71 24.16
C ALA A 99 -9.30 -4.27 25.27
N SER A 100 -7.99 -4.03 25.18
CA SER A 100 -7.00 -4.45 26.17
C SER A 100 -7.22 -3.87 27.59
N LYS A 101 -7.86 -2.70 27.71
CA LYS A 101 -8.15 -2.00 28.97
C LYS A 101 -9.59 -2.18 29.45
N SER A 102 -10.36 -3.04 28.79
CA SER A 102 -11.79 -3.20 29.06
C SER A 102 -12.04 -3.71 30.49
N ALA A 103 -13.01 -3.11 31.18
CA ALA A 103 -13.40 -3.52 32.53
C ALA A 103 -13.78 -5.01 32.61
N ALA A 104 -14.31 -5.58 31.53
CA ALA A 104 -14.66 -7.00 31.43
C ALA A 104 -13.44 -7.93 31.59
N LEU A 105 -12.26 -7.55 31.11
CA LEU A 105 -11.03 -8.37 31.16
C LEU A 105 -10.26 -8.25 32.49
N ARG A 106 -10.73 -7.41 33.43
CA ARG A 106 -10.10 -7.27 34.75
C ARG A 106 -10.23 -8.56 35.56
N LYS A 107 -9.24 -8.86 36.42
CA LYS A 107 -9.22 -10.07 37.25
C LYS A 107 -10.40 -10.14 38.23
N THR A 108 -10.89 -9.00 38.70
CA THR A 108 -12.04 -8.88 39.60
C THR A 108 -13.40 -8.92 38.89
N SER A 109 -13.41 -8.90 37.56
CA SER A 109 -14.65 -8.87 36.78
C SER A 109 -15.29 -10.26 36.73
N LYS A 110 -16.57 -10.33 37.10
CA LYS A 110 -17.41 -11.54 36.95
C LYS A 110 -17.64 -11.91 35.48
N ASN A 111 -17.52 -10.94 34.58
CA ASN A 111 -17.69 -11.12 33.13
C ASN A 111 -16.37 -11.41 32.40
N ASN A 112 -15.26 -11.57 33.14
CA ASN A 112 -14.00 -12.00 32.55
C ASN A 112 -14.17 -13.41 32.00
N PRO A 113 -13.84 -13.65 30.70
CA PRO A 113 -13.99 -14.97 30.10
C PRO A 113 -13.26 -16.07 30.89
N ILE A 114 -12.13 -15.75 31.52
CA ILE A 114 -11.36 -16.68 32.36
C ILE A 114 -12.15 -17.04 33.62
N ASN A 115 -12.73 -16.07 34.31
CA ASN A 115 -13.53 -16.31 35.52
C ASN A 115 -14.85 -17.02 35.19
N LYS A 116 -15.46 -16.69 34.05
CA LYS A 116 -16.67 -17.35 33.57
C LYS A 116 -16.41 -18.81 33.18
N ALA A 117 -15.26 -19.10 32.55
CA ALA A 117 -14.84 -20.47 32.26
C ALA A 117 -14.56 -21.26 33.54
N LYS A 118 -13.88 -20.67 34.53
CA LYS A 118 -13.66 -21.29 35.85
C LYS A 118 -14.97 -21.57 36.61
N ALA A 119 -15.92 -20.64 36.58
CA ALA A 119 -17.22 -20.85 37.19
C ALA A 119 -17.98 -22.00 36.53
N ARG A 120 -17.90 -22.12 35.19
CA ARG A 120 -18.47 -23.24 34.45
C ARG A 120 -17.78 -24.56 34.74
N SER A 121 -16.45 -24.60 34.84
CA SER A 121 -15.74 -25.85 35.15
C SER A 121 -16.05 -26.35 36.57
N LEU A 122 -16.18 -25.43 37.54
CA LEU A 122 -16.61 -25.76 38.90
C LEU A 122 -18.08 -26.24 38.99
N GLU A 123 -18.91 -25.87 38.02
CA GLU A 123 -20.31 -26.34 37.91
C GLU A 123 -20.40 -27.77 37.34
N VAL A 124 -19.33 -28.27 36.68
CA VAL A 124 -19.28 -29.61 36.07
C VAL A 124 -18.73 -30.67 37.04
N ASP A 125 -17.93 -30.28 38.04
CA ASP A 125 -17.30 -31.22 38.99
C ASP A 125 -18.18 -31.58 40.21
N LEU A 126 -19.36 -30.98 40.37
CA LEU A 126 -20.11 -31.10 41.63
C LEU A 126 -21.56 -31.58 41.55
N LEU A 127 -22.05 -32.26 40.50
CA LEU A 127 -23.28 -33.08 40.58
C LEU A 127 -23.53 -33.86 39.27
N GLU A 128 -23.37 -35.19 39.34
CA GLU A 128 -24.31 -36.13 38.74
C GLU A 128 -25.62 -36.07 39.58
N GLU A 129 -26.79 -36.21 38.94
CA GLU A 129 -28.19 -36.14 39.46
C GLU A 129 -28.99 -34.81 39.22
N PRO A 130 -30.34 -34.88 39.04
CA PRO A 130 -31.03 -34.23 37.93
C PRO A 130 -31.77 -32.91 38.24
N LYS A 131 -32.11 -32.25 37.11
CA LYS A 131 -32.75 -30.95 36.88
C LYS A 131 -33.79 -30.47 37.89
N GLU A 132 -33.63 -29.22 38.34
CA GLU A 132 -34.76 -28.36 38.75
C GLU A 132 -34.70 -26.95 38.13
N HIS A 133 -35.90 -26.41 37.91
CA HIS A 133 -36.29 -25.23 37.14
C HIS A 133 -35.58 -23.92 37.55
N LYS A 134 -35.10 -23.11 36.58
CA LYS A 134 -34.74 -21.69 36.83
C LYS A 134 -35.93 -20.77 36.50
N PRO A 135 -36.23 -19.74 37.33
CA PRO A 135 -37.23 -18.74 37.02
C PRO A 135 -36.72 -17.70 36.00
N GLN A 136 -37.62 -17.21 35.16
CA GLN A 136 -37.38 -16.10 34.24
C GLN A 136 -36.98 -14.84 35.01
N ARG A 137 -35.87 -14.21 34.60
CA ARG A 137 -35.50 -12.87 35.09
C ARG A 137 -35.78 -11.86 34.00
N HIS A 138 -36.71 -10.95 34.27
CA HIS A 138 -36.99 -9.78 33.44
C HIS A 138 -35.79 -8.82 33.49
N SER A 139 -35.24 -8.47 32.33
CA SER A 139 -34.23 -7.42 32.22
C SER A 139 -34.91 -6.05 32.37
N GLY A 140 -34.81 -5.47 33.56
CA GLY A 140 -35.17 -4.07 33.80
C GLY A 140 -34.11 -3.14 33.23
N THR A 141 -34.39 -2.52 32.09
CA THR A 141 -33.63 -1.39 31.56
C THR A 141 -33.94 -0.16 32.41
N ARG A 142 -33.06 0.22 33.35
CA ARG A 142 -33.20 1.50 34.06
C ARG A 142 -32.76 2.64 33.14
N GLY A 143 -33.75 3.29 32.52
CA GLY A 143 -33.56 4.57 31.84
C GLY A 143 -33.07 5.62 32.84
N GLY A 144 -31.93 6.24 32.55
CA GLY A 144 -31.44 7.39 33.28
C GLY A 144 -32.19 8.64 32.84
N GLN A 145 -32.98 9.24 33.74
CA GLN A 145 -33.50 10.59 33.55
C GLN A 145 -32.33 11.57 33.65
N ARG A 146 -32.15 12.39 32.61
CA ARG A 146 -31.30 13.58 32.65
C ARG A 146 -32.16 14.73 33.17
N ARG A 147 -31.67 15.41 34.22
CA ARG A 147 -32.15 16.73 34.65
C ARG A 147 -31.49 17.80 33.81
#